data_AF-A0A8T4B684-F1
#
_entry.id   AF-A0A8T4B684-F1
#
_cell.length_a   1.000
_cell.length_b   1.000
_cell.length_c   1.000
_cell.angle_alpha   90.00
_cell.angle_beta   90.00
_cell.angle_gamma   90.00
#
_symmetry.space_group_name_H-M   'P 1'
#
loop_
_entity.id
_entity.type
_entity.pdbx_description
1 polymer ?
#
loop_
_entity_poly.entity_id
_entity_poly.type
_entity_poly.pdbx_seq_one_letter_code
_entity_poly.pdbx_strand_id
1 'polypeptide(L)'
;MPVQLADSDTDSIGPYARLSASQFNAYKACPRLWYYEKVLRFKMPQIPVLFVGRAVEETICRVLRESPGLIIGEAPAETYGKPPLDEEGRPNREESRSWPASMLLPLEESMIPDNPHDLREWTFTRAEQHFPLVYERCRKEWEKDERKAGDWHDVEEEEVLRMVFEGLTFHLREVERCFKSGGGPNMGQWREGKREDWPAPDGFQQNDFPRHHPLATDGDITWVEAWEITRPWFVHPDAKSFTMNAIHPEHWFQGEYDLVYRWDGEITIVDLKASVGANDRSGDYVEQLRIYAMLWYVTHGRSSQVHSLQIWYLGHASIKEIPCPSIDEMNEIERDLKSLWNELKQEQPTREDCPPSPAPMRGFAPGGKPAAPPETSRCDRCDWKAMCPNGSGTDEQVLPSQLQLPGSLDRTILEEIGHLNARATVRGEIFSVGLIREKTPLKMVLKQDEYFAQLYFVSNEHHLGGSTWHSLPKKGQNVLVEDAIFTVNWKGEIVLKFDPFARLSLDESPETESFNLMDYQAKHSVGGKVVYTYQKSGVGRNGKVWRRRGLMLLDHTGAMKVEGWADDWNSQFEMMEVGDDVVVTNIGLDAWATEVRGDYTRNSRLQIINRVDRSAA
;
A
#
# COMPACT_ATOMS: atom_id res chain seq x y z
N MET A 1 -3.88 -17.57 -15.62
CA MET A 1 -2.80 -17.22 -14.70
C MET A 1 -3.29 -16.36 -13.54
N PRO A 2 -2.86 -16.63 -12.29
CA PRO A 2 -3.16 -15.78 -11.14
C PRO A 2 -2.42 -14.43 -11.16
N VAL A 3 -1.39 -14.31 -11.99
CA VAL A 3 -0.69 -13.05 -12.26
C VAL A 3 -0.85 -12.70 -13.73
N GLN A 4 -1.24 -11.46 -13.99
CA GLN A 4 -1.28 -10.85 -15.32
C GLN A 4 -0.56 -9.51 -15.21
N LEU A 5 0.68 -9.47 -15.67
CA LEU A 5 1.49 -8.26 -15.63
C LEU A 5 1.05 -7.29 -16.74
N ALA A 6 1.12 -6.00 -16.47
CA ALA A 6 0.94 -4.98 -17.51
C ALA A 6 2.15 -5.00 -18.44
N ASP A 7 1.89 -4.86 -19.73
CA ASP A 7 2.93 -4.63 -20.72
C ASP A 7 3.32 -3.14 -20.68
N SER A 8 4.58 -2.87 -20.36
CA SER A 8 5.10 -1.50 -20.21
C SER A 8 4.99 -0.68 -21.49
N ASP A 9 4.98 -1.33 -22.65
CA ASP A 9 4.92 -0.64 -23.94
C ASP A 9 3.50 -0.18 -24.28
N THR A 10 2.48 -0.79 -23.67
CA THR A 10 1.05 -0.51 -23.93
C THR A 10 0.30 0.06 -22.72
N ASP A 11 0.89 0.02 -21.53
CA ASP A 11 0.30 0.58 -20.31
C ASP A 11 0.39 2.11 -20.25
N SER A 12 -0.66 2.75 -20.77
CA SER A 12 -0.86 4.21 -20.71
C SER A 12 -1.48 4.70 -19.40
N ILE A 13 -1.88 3.81 -18.48
CA ILE A 13 -2.56 4.16 -17.22
C ILE A 13 -1.54 4.21 -16.07
N GLY A 14 -0.65 3.22 -16.02
CA GLY A 14 0.37 3.11 -14.99
C GLY A 14 -0.18 2.68 -13.62
N PRO A 15 0.71 2.34 -12.67
CA PRO A 15 0.34 1.66 -11.42
C PRO A 15 -0.46 2.52 -10.43
N TYR A 16 -0.35 3.86 -10.50
CA TYR A 16 -1.00 4.77 -9.53
C TYR A 16 -2.43 5.17 -9.90
N ALA A 17 -2.81 4.97 -11.16
CA ALA A 17 -4.14 5.33 -11.66
C ALA A 17 -5.10 4.14 -11.76
N ARG A 18 -4.65 2.90 -11.47
CA ARG A 18 -5.53 1.72 -11.48
C ARG A 18 -6.52 1.75 -10.31
N LEU A 19 -7.75 1.32 -10.56
CA LEU A 19 -8.74 1.04 -9.52
C LEU A 19 -8.46 -0.33 -8.88
N SER A 20 -8.88 -0.50 -7.63
CA SER A 20 -8.84 -1.78 -6.90
C SER A 20 -10.19 -2.06 -6.24
N ALA A 21 -10.45 -3.32 -5.87
CA ALA A 21 -11.67 -3.70 -5.15
C ALA A 21 -11.82 -2.94 -3.82
N SER A 22 -10.72 -2.68 -3.11
CA SER A 22 -10.73 -1.87 -1.88
C SER A 22 -11.10 -0.41 -2.12
N GLN A 23 -10.68 0.20 -3.24
CA GLN A 23 -11.09 1.55 -3.61
C GLN A 23 -12.57 1.60 -4.03
N PHE A 24 -13.02 0.60 -4.79
CA PHE A 24 -14.43 0.46 -5.17
C PHE A 24 -15.33 0.32 -3.94
N ASN A 25 -15.02 -0.61 -3.04
CA ASN A 25 -15.79 -0.85 -1.82
C ASN A 25 -15.81 0.39 -0.91
N ALA A 26 -14.68 1.09 -0.76
CA ALA A 26 -14.62 2.33 0.00
C ALA A 26 -15.54 3.42 -0.58
N TYR A 27 -15.57 3.59 -1.91
CA TYR A 27 -16.45 4.56 -2.56
C TYR A 27 -17.93 4.18 -2.40
N LYS A 28 -18.29 2.91 -2.66
CA LYS A 28 -19.67 2.42 -2.46
C LYS A 28 -20.14 2.53 -1.01
N ALA A 29 -19.23 2.35 -0.05
CA ALA A 29 -19.54 2.49 1.37
C ALA A 29 -19.78 3.96 1.77
N CYS A 30 -18.97 4.89 1.29
CA CYS A 30 -19.17 6.34 1.48
C CYS A 30 -18.28 7.15 0.51
N PRO A 31 -18.86 7.85 -0.48
CA PRO A 31 -18.11 8.67 -1.43
C PRO A 31 -17.22 9.72 -0.75
N ARG A 32 -17.73 10.38 0.30
CA ARG A 32 -16.95 11.38 1.04
C ARG A 32 -15.75 10.79 1.78
N LEU A 33 -15.88 9.58 2.36
CA LEU A 33 -14.76 8.90 3.01
C LEU A 33 -13.68 8.57 1.98
N TRP A 34 -14.08 8.07 0.81
CA TRP A 34 -13.15 7.82 -0.28
C TRP A 34 -12.43 9.11 -0.71
N TYR A 35 -13.17 10.23 -0.85
CA TYR A 35 -12.59 11.52 -1.22
C TYR A 35 -11.54 11.99 -0.20
N TYR A 36 -11.86 11.91 1.09
CA TYR A 36 -10.92 12.26 2.15
C TYR A 36 -9.63 11.44 2.10
N GLU A 37 -9.70 10.15 1.84
CA GLU A 37 -8.51 9.30 1.87
C GLU A 37 -7.74 9.25 0.55
N LYS A 38 -8.45 9.30 -0.58
CA LYS A 38 -7.85 9.10 -1.89
C LYS A 38 -7.53 10.41 -2.60
N VAL A 39 -8.32 11.46 -2.37
CA VAL A 39 -8.08 12.80 -2.93
C VAL A 39 -7.34 13.67 -1.91
N LEU A 40 -7.89 13.85 -0.70
CA LEU A 40 -7.25 14.68 0.34
C LEU A 40 -6.15 13.98 1.16
N ARG A 41 -5.89 12.70 0.87
CA ARG A 41 -4.80 11.90 1.46
C ARG A 41 -4.85 11.79 2.99
N PHE A 42 -6.04 11.83 3.57
CA PHE A 42 -6.22 11.50 4.98
C PHE A 42 -5.77 10.07 5.23
N LYS A 43 -5.02 9.88 6.32
CA LYS A 43 -4.54 8.56 6.72
C LYS A 43 -5.26 8.10 7.96
N MET A 44 -6.01 7.00 7.83
CA MET A 44 -6.64 6.32 8.96
C MET A 44 -5.61 5.99 10.05
N PRO A 45 -6.02 5.97 11.33
CA PRO A 45 -5.16 5.49 12.41
C PRO A 45 -4.70 4.05 12.13
N GLN A 46 -3.41 3.78 12.34
CA GLN A 46 -2.81 2.48 12.13
C GLN A 46 -2.80 1.70 13.45
N ILE A 47 -3.84 0.88 13.66
CA ILE A 47 -4.01 0.06 14.87
C ILE A 47 -3.35 -1.32 14.73
N PRO A 48 -2.92 -1.97 15.84
CA PRO A 48 -2.23 -3.26 15.80
C PRO A 48 -2.96 -4.36 15.02
N VAL A 49 -4.29 -4.42 15.11
CA VAL A 49 -5.13 -5.41 14.40
C VAL A 49 -4.90 -5.41 12.89
N LEU A 50 -4.55 -4.28 12.26
CA LEU A 50 -4.25 -4.22 10.82
C LEU A 50 -2.95 -4.95 10.46
N PHE A 51 -1.99 -4.99 11.39
CA PHE A 51 -0.70 -5.66 11.22
C PHE A 51 -0.78 -7.13 11.63
N VAL A 52 -1.67 -7.47 12.57
CA VAL A 52 -2.01 -8.86 12.92
C VAL A 52 -2.45 -9.64 11.68
N GLY A 53 -3.33 -9.05 10.84
CA GLY A 53 -3.73 -9.68 9.59
C GLY A 53 -2.57 -10.03 8.67
N ARG A 54 -1.62 -9.11 8.50
CA ARG A 54 -0.41 -9.32 7.70
C ARG A 54 0.50 -10.38 8.31
N ALA A 55 0.64 -10.40 9.63
CA ALA A 55 1.47 -11.38 10.31
C ALA A 55 0.92 -12.81 10.11
N VAL A 56 -0.39 -12.98 10.27
CA VAL A 56 -1.06 -14.29 10.06
C VAL A 56 -0.90 -14.76 8.63
N GLU A 57 -1.23 -13.91 7.66
CA GLU A 57 -1.16 -14.24 6.23
C GLU A 57 0.28 -14.59 5.82
N GLU A 58 1.26 -13.77 6.19
CA GLU A 58 2.64 -14.03 5.82
C GLU A 58 3.21 -15.29 6.48
N THR A 59 2.89 -15.56 7.75
CA THR A 59 3.32 -16.81 8.41
C THR A 59 2.74 -18.03 7.70
N ILE A 60 1.45 -18.02 7.34
CA ILE A 60 0.83 -19.09 6.55
C ILE A 60 1.58 -19.26 5.23
N CYS A 61 1.76 -18.18 4.46
CA CYS A 61 2.45 -18.22 3.17
C CYS A 61 3.92 -18.68 3.27
N ARG A 62 4.62 -18.40 4.38
CA ARG A 62 5.98 -18.91 4.63
C ARG A 62 6.00 -20.43 4.85
N VAL A 63 5.06 -20.96 5.62
CA VAL A 63 4.92 -22.41 5.81
C VAL A 63 4.49 -23.08 4.50
N LEU A 64 3.48 -22.52 3.81
CA LEU A 64 3.01 -22.95 2.49
C LEU A 64 4.03 -22.74 1.37
N ARG A 65 5.22 -22.20 1.65
CA ARG A 65 6.31 -22.15 0.68
C ARG A 65 7.28 -23.32 0.83
N GLU A 66 7.35 -23.89 2.02
CA GLU A 66 8.33 -24.92 2.36
C GLU A 66 7.78 -26.32 2.08
N SER A 67 8.67 -27.31 2.04
CA SER A 67 8.33 -28.69 1.72
C SER A 67 8.67 -29.65 2.85
N PRO A 68 7.73 -30.49 3.32
CA PRO A 68 8.02 -31.55 4.27
C PRO A 68 8.98 -32.61 3.71
N GLY A 69 9.23 -32.63 2.40
CA GLY A 69 10.23 -33.48 1.76
C GLY A 69 11.64 -32.89 1.72
N LEU A 70 11.84 -31.62 2.10
CA LEU A 70 13.13 -30.92 1.99
C LEU A 70 13.66 -30.35 3.32
N ILE A 71 12.77 -30.06 4.28
CA ILE A 71 13.14 -29.41 5.54
C ILE A 71 12.38 -30.04 6.71
N ILE A 72 13.08 -30.32 7.80
CA ILE A 72 12.46 -30.81 9.05
C ILE A 72 11.71 -29.68 9.77
N GLY A 73 10.78 -30.03 10.65
CA GLY A 73 9.94 -29.06 11.36
C GLY A 73 10.75 -28.03 12.16
N GLU A 74 11.77 -28.48 12.87
CA GLU A 74 12.58 -27.70 13.83
C GLU A 74 13.68 -26.87 13.17
N ALA A 75 13.83 -26.93 11.85
CA ALA A 75 14.84 -26.16 11.15
C ALA A 75 14.63 -24.65 11.37
N PRO A 76 15.68 -23.83 11.48
CA PRO A 76 15.51 -22.38 11.56
C PRO A 76 14.68 -21.80 10.39
N ALA A 77 13.92 -20.74 10.65
CA ALA A 77 13.05 -20.10 9.65
C ALA A 77 13.79 -19.64 8.39
N GLU A 78 15.07 -19.29 8.52
CA GLU A 78 15.93 -18.84 7.43
C GLU A 78 16.51 -19.98 6.57
N THR A 79 16.37 -21.24 6.97
CA THR A 79 17.00 -22.39 6.30
C THR A 79 16.57 -22.53 4.84
N TYR A 80 15.31 -22.23 4.51
CA TYR A 80 14.80 -22.29 3.14
C TYR A 80 15.26 -21.11 2.26
N GLY A 81 16.06 -20.18 2.77
CA GLY A 81 16.65 -19.07 2.01
C GLY A 81 15.64 -18.06 1.45
N LYS A 82 16.09 -17.21 0.52
CA LYS A 82 15.23 -16.28 -0.24
C LYS A 82 15.32 -16.62 -1.73
N PRO A 83 14.25 -16.43 -2.51
CA PRO A 83 14.33 -16.62 -3.95
C PRO A 83 15.23 -15.54 -4.58
N PRO A 84 15.80 -15.80 -5.76
CA PRO A 84 16.31 -14.73 -6.60
C PRO A 84 15.17 -13.79 -7.02
N LEU A 85 15.39 -12.48 -6.93
CA LEU A 85 14.45 -11.47 -7.42
C LEU A 85 15.00 -10.78 -8.67
N ASP A 86 14.11 -10.30 -9.54
CA ASP A 86 14.45 -9.42 -10.67
C ASP A 86 14.62 -7.95 -10.22
N GLU A 87 14.87 -7.03 -11.16
CA GLU A 87 15.09 -5.60 -10.87
C GLU A 87 13.84 -4.92 -10.31
N GLU A 88 12.66 -5.41 -10.68
CA GLU A 88 11.36 -4.93 -10.19
C GLU A 88 11.00 -5.50 -8.81
N GLY A 89 11.71 -6.54 -8.35
CA GLY A 89 11.52 -7.19 -7.06
C GLY A 89 10.54 -8.37 -7.08
N ARG A 90 10.30 -8.97 -8.25
CA ARG A 90 9.50 -10.20 -8.45
C ARG A 90 10.39 -11.44 -8.43
N PRO A 91 9.86 -12.64 -8.16
CA PRO A 91 10.61 -13.88 -8.33
C PRO A 91 11.19 -14.00 -9.76
N ASN A 92 12.52 -14.15 -9.85
CA ASN A 92 13.25 -14.07 -11.12
C ASN A 92 12.88 -15.22 -12.06
N ARG A 93 12.66 -14.94 -13.35
CA ARG A 93 12.23 -15.96 -14.33
C ARG A 93 13.37 -16.57 -15.15
N GLU A 94 14.60 -16.08 -15.00
CA GLU A 94 15.77 -16.57 -15.72
C GLU A 94 16.36 -17.84 -15.08
N GLU A 95 16.78 -18.78 -15.93
CA GLU A 95 17.29 -20.10 -15.51
C GLU A 95 18.66 -20.06 -14.80
N SER A 96 19.41 -18.96 -14.93
CA SER A 96 20.81 -18.91 -14.47
C SER A 96 20.97 -18.72 -12.95
N ARG A 97 19.87 -18.51 -12.22
CA ARG A 97 19.89 -18.18 -10.79
C ARG A 97 19.62 -19.42 -9.94
N SER A 98 20.38 -19.54 -8.85
CA SER A 98 20.18 -20.60 -7.86
C SER A 98 18.91 -20.32 -7.05
N TRP A 99 17.99 -21.26 -7.10
CA TRP A 99 16.74 -21.28 -6.32
C TRP A 99 16.93 -22.12 -5.05
N PRO A 100 16.37 -21.70 -3.91
CA PRO A 100 16.68 -22.31 -2.62
C PRO A 100 16.34 -23.80 -2.53
N ALA A 101 15.17 -24.22 -3.01
CA ALA A 101 14.76 -25.62 -2.93
C ALA A 101 15.65 -26.52 -3.81
N SER A 102 16.14 -26.00 -4.94
CA SER A 102 17.09 -26.69 -5.82
C SER A 102 18.46 -26.94 -5.18
N MET A 103 18.76 -26.27 -4.07
CA MET A 103 20.02 -26.42 -3.33
C MET A 103 19.89 -27.37 -2.13
N LEU A 104 18.70 -27.91 -1.88
CA LEU A 104 18.42 -28.86 -0.82
C LEU A 104 18.34 -30.28 -1.40
N LEU A 105 18.82 -31.24 -0.62
CA LEU A 105 18.59 -32.66 -0.93
C LEU A 105 17.27 -33.10 -0.32
N PRO A 106 16.49 -33.98 -0.99
CA PRO A 106 15.36 -34.64 -0.37
C PRO A 106 15.75 -35.31 0.95
N LEU A 107 14.87 -35.20 1.94
CA LEU A 107 15.03 -35.86 3.22
C LEU A 107 14.92 -37.38 3.06
N GLU A 108 15.54 -38.12 3.97
CA GLU A 108 15.38 -39.57 4.03
C GLU A 108 13.93 -39.95 4.39
N GLU A 109 13.46 -41.13 3.96
CA GLU A 109 12.10 -41.60 4.21
C GLU A 109 11.71 -41.61 5.70
N SER A 110 12.68 -41.82 6.59
CA SER A 110 12.46 -41.81 8.04
C SER A 110 12.22 -40.41 8.65
N MET A 111 12.47 -39.36 7.86
CA MET A 111 12.40 -37.96 8.28
C MET A 111 11.22 -37.21 7.67
N ILE A 112 10.50 -37.82 6.72
CA ILE A 112 9.35 -37.20 6.07
C ILE A 112 8.05 -37.70 6.72
N PRO A 113 6.98 -36.88 6.74
CA PRO A 113 5.68 -37.32 7.22
C PRO A 113 5.09 -38.44 6.36
N ASP A 114 4.67 -39.53 6.99
CA ASP A 114 4.03 -40.68 6.32
C ASP A 114 2.52 -40.81 6.62
N ASN A 115 1.98 -39.93 7.47
CA ASN A 115 0.59 -39.92 7.89
C ASN A 115 0.09 -38.49 8.20
N PRO A 116 -1.24 -38.27 8.29
CA PRO A 116 -1.79 -36.93 8.48
C PRO A 116 -1.40 -36.27 9.82
N HIS A 117 -1.13 -37.07 10.86
CA HIS A 117 -0.73 -36.55 12.16
C HIS A 117 0.66 -35.94 12.08
N ASP A 118 1.63 -36.66 11.51
CA ASP A 118 3.02 -36.21 11.42
C ASP A 118 3.15 -35.02 10.46
N LEU A 119 2.34 -34.98 9.41
CA LEU A 119 2.32 -33.82 8.52
C LEU A 119 1.79 -32.58 9.24
N ARG A 120 0.74 -32.74 10.05
CA ARG A 120 0.20 -31.66 10.87
C ARG A 120 1.21 -31.17 11.89
N GLU A 121 1.92 -32.08 12.55
CA GLU A 121 2.98 -31.74 13.51
C GLU A 121 4.07 -30.94 12.80
N TRP A 122 4.58 -31.42 11.66
CA TRP A 122 5.55 -30.70 10.84
C TRP A 122 5.05 -29.29 10.49
N THR A 123 3.83 -29.16 9.96
CA THR A 123 3.24 -27.88 9.55
C THR A 123 3.16 -26.88 10.71
N PHE A 124 2.80 -27.34 11.91
CA PHE A 124 2.64 -26.48 13.08
C PHE A 124 4.00 -26.07 13.65
N THR A 125 4.95 -27.01 13.72
CA THR A 125 6.33 -26.70 14.11
C THR A 125 6.95 -25.68 13.15
N ARG A 126 6.71 -25.79 11.83
CA ARG A 126 7.16 -24.76 10.86
C ARG A 126 6.57 -23.39 11.16
N ALA A 127 5.27 -23.32 11.48
CA ALA A 127 4.62 -22.06 11.83
C ALA A 127 5.26 -21.42 13.08
N GLU A 128 5.60 -22.22 14.09
CA GLU A 128 6.28 -21.76 15.30
C GLU A 128 7.70 -21.22 15.03
N GLN A 129 8.39 -21.71 13.99
CA GLN A 129 9.68 -21.13 13.59
C GLN A 129 9.53 -19.78 12.90
N HIS A 130 8.54 -19.62 12.02
CA HIS A 130 8.35 -18.38 11.24
C HIS A 130 7.65 -17.27 12.05
N PHE A 131 6.68 -17.64 12.88
CA PHE A 131 5.77 -16.70 13.54
C PHE A 131 6.48 -15.63 14.37
N PRO A 132 7.42 -15.94 15.28
CA PRO A 132 8.06 -14.92 16.12
C PRO A 132 8.79 -13.83 15.31
N LEU A 133 9.42 -14.22 14.19
CA LEU A 133 10.15 -13.30 13.33
C LEU A 133 9.20 -12.37 12.56
N VAL A 134 8.12 -12.93 12.01
CA VAL A 134 7.10 -12.18 11.27
C VAL A 134 6.35 -11.23 12.21
N TYR A 135 5.91 -11.73 13.36
CA TYR A 135 5.18 -10.96 14.37
C TYR A 135 5.97 -9.75 14.86
N GLU A 136 7.24 -9.96 15.23
CA GLU A 136 8.13 -8.88 15.67
C GLU A 136 8.42 -7.85 14.57
N ARG A 137 8.51 -8.29 13.30
CA ARG A 137 8.67 -7.35 12.18
C ARG A 137 7.42 -6.49 12.01
N CYS A 138 6.23 -7.09 12.03
CA CYS A 138 4.96 -6.38 11.94
C CYS A 138 4.78 -5.38 13.10
N ARG A 139 5.17 -5.76 14.33
CA ARG A 139 5.20 -4.85 15.49
C ARG A 139 6.11 -3.64 15.24
N LYS A 140 7.34 -3.88 14.76
CA LYS A 140 8.30 -2.81 14.43
C LYS A 140 7.83 -1.91 13.29
N GLU A 141 7.08 -2.44 12.34
CA GLU A 141 6.46 -1.64 11.26
C GLU A 141 5.39 -0.72 11.83
N TRP A 142 4.49 -1.25 12.67
CA TRP A 142 3.49 -0.46 13.37
C TRP A 142 4.11 0.65 14.25
N GLU A 143 5.15 0.32 15.02
CA GLU A 143 5.83 1.30 15.89
C GLU A 143 6.41 2.51 15.14
N LYS A 144 6.78 2.31 13.87
CA LYS A 144 7.38 3.31 12.98
C LYS A 144 6.35 4.08 12.16
N ASP A 145 5.10 3.63 12.12
CA ASP A 145 4.07 4.31 11.35
C ASP A 145 3.79 5.70 11.95
N GLU A 146 3.72 6.72 11.09
CA GLU A 146 3.47 8.11 11.53
C GLU A 146 2.10 8.26 12.20
N ARG A 147 1.13 7.41 11.82
CA ARG A 147 -0.25 7.40 12.30
C ARG A 147 -0.55 6.20 13.21
N LYS A 148 0.47 5.63 13.85
CA LYS A 148 0.26 4.57 14.84
C LYS A 148 -0.74 4.99 15.93
N ALA A 149 -1.64 4.08 16.25
CA ALA A 149 -2.66 4.25 17.28
C ALA A 149 -2.91 2.90 17.98
N GLY A 150 -3.59 2.92 19.13
CA GLY A 150 -3.78 1.74 19.98
C GLY A 150 -2.50 1.32 20.71
N ASP A 151 -2.56 0.18 21.39
CA ASP A 151 -1.40 -0.43 22.06
C ASP A 151 -1.18 -1.83 21.52
N TRP A 152 0.06 -2.16 21.13
CA TRP A 152 0.40 -3.50 20.69
C TRP A 152 0.28 -4.53 21.81
N HIS A 153 0.36 -4.12 23.07
CA HIS A 153 0.15 -5.01 24.21
C HIS A 153 -1.29 -5.54 24.29
N ASP A 154 -2.25 -4.90 23.59
CA ASP A 154 -3.62 -5.42 23.48
C ASP A 154 -3.73 -6.61 22.50
N VAL A 155 -2.64 -6.94 21.78
CA VAL A 155 -2.60 -8.09 20.88
C VAL A 155 -2.10 -9.31 21.64
N GLU A 156 -2.99 -10.28 21.82
CA GLU A 156 -2.67 -11.59 22.39
C GLU A 156 -1.92 -12.45 21.37
N GLU A 157 -0.62 -12.63 21.56
CA GLU A 157 0.27 -13.35 20.64
C GLU A 157 -0.22 -14.80 20.38
N GLU A 158 -0.70 -15.48 21.42
CA GLU A 158 -1.25 -16.84 21.33
C GLU A 158 -2.48 -16.91 20.42
N GLU A 159 -3.33 -15.89 20.42
CA GLU A 159 -4.52 -15.82 19.57
C GLU A 159 -4.12 -15.60 18.09
N VAL A 160 -3.06 -14.83 17.85
CA VAL A 160 -2.52 -14.64 16.49
C VAL A 160 -1.95 -15.96 15.95
N LEU A 161 -1.15 -16.66 16.75
CA LEU A 161 -0.62 -17.98 16.37
C LEU A 161 -1.74 -19.02 16.19
N ARG A 162 -2.77 -18.99 17.03
CA ARG A 162 -3.97 -19.84 16.85
C ARG A 162 -4.60 -19.61 15.47
N MET A 163 -4.78 -18.36 15.04
CA MET A 163 -5.31 -18.07 13.70
C MET A 163 -4.43 -18.62 12.57
N VAL A 164 -3.10 -18.60 12.73
CA VAL A 164 -2.17 -19.26 11.79
C VAL A 164 -2.44 -20.77 11.74
N PHE A 165 -2.55 -21.42 12.89
CA PHE A 165 -2.86 -22.86 12.95
C PHE A 165 -4.22 -23.20 12.32
N GLU A 166 -5.24 -22.36 12.48
CA GLU A 166 -6.53 -22.58 11.82
C GLU A 166 -6.42 -22.49 10.29
N GLY A 167 -5.67 -21.51 9.77
CA GLY A 167 -5.42 -21.37 8.33
C GLY A 167 -4.68 -22.58 7.76
N LEU A 168 -3.64 -23.04 8.45
CA LEU A 168 -2.89 -24.24 8.07
C LEU A 168 -3.73 -25.51 8.21
N THR A 169 -4.65 -25.57 9.18
CA THR A 169 -5.60 -26.68 9.31
C THR A 169 -6.54 -26.76 8.11
N PHE A 170 -7.00 -25.63 7.58
CA PHE A 170 -7.79 -25.63 6.34
C PHE A 170 -6.98 -26.12 5.15
N HIS A 171 -5.72 -25.72 5.02
CA HIS A 171 -4.84 -26.26 3.99
C HIS A 171 -4.62 -27.78 4.14
N LEU A 172 -4.37 -28.28 5.36
CA LEU A 172 -4.21 -29.72 5.61
C LEU A 172 -5.45 -30.55 5.20
N ARG A 173 -6.65 -29.96 5.24
CA ARG A 173 -7.87 -30.59 4.71
C ARG A 173 -7.85 -30.71 3.18
N GLU A 174 -7.28 -29.73 2.48
CA GLU A 174 -7.03 -29.82 1.02
C GLU A 174 -6.03 -30.93 0.71
N VAL A 175 -4.93 -31.00 1.47
CA VAL A 175 -3.91 -32.06 1.34
C VAL A 175 -4.53 -33.44 1.52
N GLU A 176 -5.35 -33.62 2.57
CA GLU A 176 -6.06 -34.88 2.80
C GLU A 176 -7.05 -35.20 1.68
N ARG A 177 -7.76 -34.21 1.12
CA ARG A 177 -8.65 -34.40 -0.04
C ARG A 177 -7.85 -34.87 -1.27
N CYS A 178 -6.67 -34.31 -1.50
CA CYS A 178 -5.79 -34.69 -2.60
C CYS A 178 -5.23 -36.10 -2.44
N PHE A 179 -4.75 -36.44 -1.24
CA PHE A 179 -4.29 -37.79 -0.93
C PHE A 179 -5.39 -38.82 -1.19
N LYS A 180 -6.61 -38.57 -0.68
CA LYS A 180 -7.77 -39.46 -0.90
C LYS A 180 -8.22 -39.54 -2.36
N SER A 181 -7.94 -38.51 -3.16
CA SER A 181 -8.27 -38.44 -4.58
C SER A 181 -7.15 -38.96 -5.48
N GLY A 182 -6.06 -39.51 -4.91
CA GLY A 182 -4.93 -40.03 -5.68
C GLY A 182 -4.16 -38.95 -6.44
N GLY A 183 -4.07 -37.73 -5.92
CA GLY A 183 -3.27 -36.65 -6.52
C GLY A 183 -3.99 -35.76 -7.53
N GLY A 184 -5.26 -36.03 -7.82
CA GLY A 184 -6.04 -35.25 -8.78
C GLY A 184 -5.62 -35.49 -10.24
N PRO A 185 -6.24 -34.77 -11.19
CA PRO A 185 -6.10 -35.05 -12.63
C PRO A 185 -4.69 -34.78 -13.18
N ASN A 186 -3.93 -33.88 -12.54
CA ASN A 186 -2.63 -33.41 -13.04
C ASN A 186 -1.42 -34.12 -12.40
N MET A 187 -1.64 -35.13 -11.55
CA MET A 187 -0.58 -35.84 -10.82
C MET A 187 0.53 -36.37 -11.73
N GLY A 188 0.17 -37.01 -12.85
CA GLY A 188 1.14 -37.56 -13.79
C GLY A 188 2.06 -36.50 -14.39
N GLN A 189 1.47 -35.37 -14.81
CA GLN A 189 2.22 -34.23 -15.34
C GLN A 189 3.14 -33.62 -14.26
N TRP A 190 2.63 -33.48 -13.03
CA TRP A 190 3.44 -33.01 -11.91
C TRP A 190 4.64 -33.93 -11.66
N ARG A 191 4.46 -35.26 -11.64
CA ARG A 191 5.56 -36.25 -11.49
C ARG A 191 6.56 -36.17 -12.64
N GLU A 192 6.10 -35.92 -13.86
CA GLU A 192 6.94 -35.67 -15.04
C GLU A 192 7.72 -34.35 -14.97
N GLY A 193 7.49 -33.53 -13.94
CA GLY A 193 8.19 -32.27 -13.74
C GLY A 193 7.55 -31.08 -14.45
N LYS A 194 6.32 -31.22 -14.96
CA LYS A 194 5.59 -30.12 -15.59
C LYS A 194 5.18 -29.07 -14.56
N ARG A 195 5.40 -27.80 -14.90
CA ARG A 195 5.05 -26.66 -14.07
C ARG A 195 4.09 -25.74 -14.80
N GLU A 196 3.27 -25.09 -14.01
CA GLU A 196 2.36 -24.05 -14.47
C GLU A 196 3.15 -22.78 -14.80
N ASP A 197 2.64 -21.96 -15.73
CA ASP A 197 3.30 -20.69 -16.15
C ASP A 197 3.62 -19.74 -14.96
N TRP A 198 2.79 -19.80 -13.91
CA TRP A 198 3.03 -19.21 -12.59
C TRP A 198 2.81 -20.32 -11.56
N PRO A 199 3.85 -21.07 -11.19
CA PRO A 199 3.73 -22.15 -10.23
C PRO A 199 3.50 -21.59 -8.83
N ALA A 200 3.02 -22.44 -7.91
CA ALA A 200 2.96 -22.08 -6.51
C ALA A 200 4.37 -21.72 -6.00
N PRO A 201 4.52 -20.72 -5.11
CA PRO A 201 5.81 -20.45 -4.48
C PRO A 201 6.27 -21.68 -3.67
N ASP A 202 7.17 -22.48 -4.23
CA ASP A 202 7.69 -23.71 -3.61
C ASP A 202 9.23 -23.65 -3.43
N GLY A 203 9.85 -22.53 -3.81
CA GLY A 203 11.30 -22.34 -3.75
C GLY A 203 12.08 -22.98 -4.90
N PHE A 204 11.42 -23.60 -5.88
CA PHE A 204 12.02 -24.02 -7.15
C PHE A 204 11.88 -22.95 -8.23
N GLN A 205 12.63 -23.13 -9.32
CA GLN A 205 12.51 -22.31 -10.52
C GLN A 205 11.10 -22.36 -11.14
N GLN A 206 10.78 -21.38 -12.00
CA GLN A 206 9.46 -21.34 -12.63
C GLN A 206 9.30 -22.38 -13.74
N ASN A 207 10.36 -22.65 -14.51
CA ASN A 207 10.33 -23.55 -15.67
C ASN A 207 10.26 -25.02 -15.27
N ASP A 208 9.70 -25.84 -16.16
CA ASP A 208 9.66 -27.30 -16.07
C ASP A 208 10.99 -27.89 -15.55
N PHE A 209 10.89 -28.96 -14.76
CA PHE A 209 12.07 -29.72 -14.40
C PHE A 209 12.62 -30.45 -15.64
N PRO A 210 13.94 -30.57 -15.80
CA PRO A 210 14.55 -31.25 -16.95
C PRO A 210 14.29 -32.76 -16.98
N ARG A 211 13.82 -33.33 -15.86
CA ARG A 211 13.42 -34.73 -15.67
C ARG A 211 12.14 -34.70 -14.82
N HIS A 212 11.99 -35.65 -13.91
CA HIS A 212 10.90 -35.71 -12.95
C HIS A 212 11.00 -34.64 -11.87
N HIS A 213 9.87 -34.38 -11.20
CA HIS A 213 9.87 -33.57 -9.99
C HIS A 213 10.80 -34.20 -8.93
N PRO A 214 11.66 -33.44 -8.23
CA PRO A 214 12.65 -33.99 -7.28
C PRO A 214 12.06 -34.81 -6.13
N LEU A 215 10.78 -34.57 -5.82
CA LEU A 215 10.01 -35.24 -4.76
C LEU A 215 8.98 -36.24 -5.30
N ALA A 216 8.99 -36.55 -6.61
CA ALA A 216 8.10 -37.55 -7.18
C ALA A 216 8.55 -38.96 -6.79
N THR A 217 7.58 -39.82 -6.45
CA THR A 217 7.82 -41.23 -6.16
C THR A 217 7.03 -42.14 -7.10
N ASP A 218 7.48 -43.38 -7.25
CA ASP A 218 6.71 -44.40 -7.96
C ASP A 218 5.60 -44.97 -7.06
N GLY A 219 4.50 -45.42 -7.65
CA GLY A 219 3.39 -46.07 -6.94
C GLY A 219 2.30 -45.09 -6.48
N ASP A 220 1.65 -45.44 -5.37
CA ASP A 220 0.56 -44.66 -4.78
C ASP A 220 1.04 -43.28 -4.32
N ILE A 221 0.12 -42.33 -4.20
CA ILE A 221 0.44 -40.98 -3.73
C ILE A 221 0.98 -41.00 -2.29
N THR A 222 2.02 -40.22 -2.03
CA THR A 222 2.53 -39.98 -0.66
C THR A 222 1.97 -38.70 -0.05
N TRP A 223 2.09 -38.53 1.27
CA TRP A 223 1.69 -37.28 1.94
C TRP A 223 2.53 -36.07 1.51
N VAL A 224 3.81 -36.29 1.19
CA VAL A 224 4.68 -35.25 0.61
C VAL A 224 4.20 -34.84 -0.78
N GLU A 225 3.89 -35.80 -1.65
CA GLU A 225 3.33 -35.51 -2.98
C GLU A 225 1.99 -34.77 -2.85
N ALA A 226 1.11 -35.19 -1.94
CA ALA A 226 -0.16 -34.51 -1.70
C ALA A 226 0.05 -33.05 -1.24
N TRP A 227 1.00 -32.79 -0.35
CA TRP A 227 1.36 -31.42 0.05
C TRP A 227 1.85 -30.59 -1.14
N GLU A 228 2.80 -31.11 -1.92
CA GLU A 228 3.35 -30.37 -3.07
C GLU A 228 2.30 -30.10 -4.16
N ILE A 229 1.44 -31.07 -4.45
CA ILE A 229 0.40 -30.95 -5.49
C ILE A 229 -0.70 -29.97 -5.07
N THR A 230 -1.08 -29.96 -3.79
CA THR A 230 -2.16 -29.09 -3.30
C THR A 230 -1.74 -27.66 -3.03
N ARG A 231 -0.44 -27.38 -2.99
CA ARG A 231 0.10 -26.05 -2.70
C ARG A 231 -0.59 -24.98 -3.57
N PRO A 232 -1.30 -24.00 -2.97
CA PRO A 232 -1.94 -22.96 -3.75
C PRO A 232 -0.89 -22.01 -4.32
N TRP A 233 -1.26 -21.28 -5.37
CA TRP A 233 -0.52 -20.08 -5.72
C TRP A 233 -0.84 -18.96 -4.72
N PHE A 234 0.16 -18.15 -4.36
CA PHE A 234 0.06 -16.94 -3.55
C PHE A 234 1.19 -15.96 -3.91
N VAL A 235 1.08 -14.71 -3.44
CA VAL A 235 2.17 -13.73 -3.59
C VAL A 235 3.37 -14.15 -2.76
N HIS A 236 4.54 -14.25 -3.40
CA HIS A 236 5.74 -14.68 -2.71
C HIS A 236 6.08 -13.72 -1.54
N PRO A 237 6.25 -14.18 -0.28
CA PRO A 237 6.46 -13.33 0.90
C PRO A 237 7.66 -12.37 0.83
N ASP A 238 8.69 -12.73 0.07
CA ASP A 238 9.89 -11.90 -0.17
C ASP A 238 9.78 -11.00 -1.42
N ALA A 239 8.70 -11.08 -2.21
CA ALA A 239 8.51 -10.19 -3.36
C ALA A 239 8.19 -8.76 -2.90
N LYS A 240 8.56 -7.78 -3.71
CA LYS A 240 8.22 -6.38 -3.45
C LYS A 240 6.70 -6.18 -3.58
N SER A 241 6.12 -5.39 -2.69
CA SER A 241 4.67 -5.13 -2.68
C SER A 241 4.13 -4.65 -4.03
N PHE A 242 2.94 -5.12 -4.40
CA PHE A 242 2.22 -4.76 -5.63
C PHE A 242 2.91 -5.16 -6.95
N THR A 243 3.85 -6.10 -6.92
CA THR A 243 4.57 -6.57 -8.12
C THR A 243 3.99 -7.83 -8.75
N MET A 244 3.11 -8.54 -8.04
CA MET A 244 2.51 -9.82 -8.48
C MET A 244 0.98 -9.73 -8.59
N ASN A 245 0.47 -8.63 -9.16
CA ASN A 245 -0.96 -8.39 -9.34
C ASN A 245 -1.51 -9.08 -10.60
N ALA A 246 -2.81 -9.35 -10.61
CA ALA A 246 -3.59 -9.52 -11.82
C ALA A 246 -4.07 -8.15 -12.31
N ILE A 247 -3.64 -7.75 -13.50
CA ILE A 247 -3.98 -6.47 -14.11
C ILE A 247 -4.93 -6.72 -15.27
N HIS A 248 -6.01 -5.95 -15.31
CA HIS A 248 -6.97 -5.99 -16.42
C HIS A 248 -6.25 -5.75 -17.76
N PRO A 249 -6.63 -6.41 -18.88
CA PRO A 249 -5.96 -6.22 -20.18
C PRO A 249 -5.94 -4.78 -20.70
N GLU A 250 -6.89 -3.96 -20.28
CA GLU A 250 -6.92 -2.52 -20.55
C GLU A 250 -6.30 -1.66 -19.42
N HIS A 251 -5.58 -2.28 -18.50
CA HIS A 251 -4.76 -1.69 -17.44
C HIS A 251 -5.45 -0.83 -16.36
N TRP A 252 -6.76 -0.59 -16.45
CA TRP A 252 -7.49 0.32 -15.54
C TRP A 252 -7.84 -0.29 -14.17
N PHE A 253 -7.74 -1.61 -14.00
CA PHE A 253 -8.03 -2.30 -12.75
C PHE A 253 -6.93 -3.28 -12.38
N GLN A 254 -6.71 -3.46 -11.08
CA GLN A 254 -5.80 -4.48 -10.56
C GLN A 254 -6.34 -5.13 -9.27
N GLY A 255 -5.99 -6.39 -9.08
CA GLY A 255 -6.27 -7.18 -7.89
C GLY A 255 -5.10 -8.08 -7.50
N GLU A 256 -5.08 -8.50 -6.25
CA GLU A 256 -4.11 -9.46 -5.70
C GLU A 256 -4.91 -10.56 -5.01
N TYR A 257 -4.63 -11.82 -5.34
CA TYR A 257 -5.29 -12.98 -4.73
C TYR A 257 -4.45 -13.50 -3.56
N ASP A 258 -5.10 -13.84 -2.44
CA ASP A 258 -4.38 -14.38 -1.27
C ASP A 258 -3.94 -15.83 -1.56
N LEU A 259 -4.88 -16.72 -1.94
CA LEU A 259 -4.57 -18.09 -2.36
C LEU A 259 -5.42 -18.50 -3.58
N VAL A 260 -4.80 -19.23 -4.51
CA VAL A 260 -5.49 -19.86 -5.66
C VAL A 260 -5.16 -21.35 -5.71
N TYR A 261 -6.14 -22.19 -5.41
CA TYR A 261 -6.06 -23.64 -5.56
C TYR A 261 -6.52 -24.06 -6.96
N ARG A 262 -5.88 -25.09 -7.51
CA ARG A 262 -6.16 -25.66 -8.84
C ARG A 262 -5.83 -27.16 -8.97
N TRP A 263 -5.53 -27.81 -7.85
CA TRP A 263 -4.92 -29.14 -7.84
C TRP A 263 -5.89 -30.25 -8.31
N ASP A 264 -7.19 -30.06 -8.09
CA ASP A 264 -8.26 -30.99 -8.49
C ASP A 264 -8.79 -30.70 -9.91
N GLY A 265 -8.17 -29.77 -10.64
CA GLY A 265 -8.58 -29.34 -11.97
C GLY A 265 -9.59 -28.19 -11.98
N GLU A 266 -10.11 -27.80 -10.81
CA GLU A 266 -11.06 -26.70 -10.66
C GLU A 266 -10.41 -25.51 -9.94
N ILE A 267 -10.76 -24.29 -10.32
CA ILE A 267 -10.16 -23.08 -9.73
C ILE A 267 -10.93 -22.67 -8.48
N THR A 268 -10.24 -22.61 -7.35
CA THR A 268 -10.77 -22.06 -6.09
C THR A 268 -9.95 -20.86 -5.65
N ILE A 269 -10.58 -19.69 -5.54
CA ILE A 269 -9.96 -18.48 -4.98
C ILE A 269 -10.35 -18.36 -3.52
N VAL A 270 -9.35 -18.21 -2.66
CA VAL A 270 -9.52 -18.06 -1.22
C VAL A 270 -8.96 -16.71 -0.77
N ASP A 271 -9.72 -16.03 0.07
CA ASP A 271 -9.35 -14.80 0.75
C ASP A 271 -9.17 -15.09 2.26
N LEU A 272 -8.00 -14.79 2.81
CA LEU A 272 -7.63 -15.04 4.20
C LEU A 272 -8.04 -13.85 5.06
N LYS A 273 -8.72 -14.10 6.18
CA LYS A 273 -9.14 -13.05 7.10
C LYS A 273 -8.84 -13.44 8.54
N ALA A 274 -7.83 -12.78 9.12
CA ALA A 274 -7.50 -12.81 10.54
C ALA A 274 -8.55 -12.05 11.38
N SER A 275 -9.80 -12.54 11.34
CA SER A 275 -10.92 -11.98 12.07
C SER A 275 -12.01 -13.02 12.27
N VAL A 276 -12.95 -12.72 13.17
CA VAL A 276 -14.17 -13.52 13.38
C VAL A 276 -15.24 -13.29 12.29
N GLY A 277 -15.11 -12.24 11.48
CA GLY A 277 -16.08 -11.92 10.42
C GLY A 277 -17.46 -11.46 10.89
N ALA A 278 -17.54 -10.77 12.04
CA ALA A 278 -18.81 -10.37 12.66
C ALA A 278 -19.06 -8.85 12.59
N ASN A 279 -18.66 -8.19 11.49
CA ASN A 279 -18.82 -6.74 11.33
C ASN A 279 -19.17 -6.35 9.89
N ASP A 280 -19.55 -5.10 9.67
CA ASP A 280 -19.95 -4.55 8.37
C ASP A 280 -18.91 -4.80 7.25
N ARG A 281 -17.62 -4.84 7.58
CA ARG A 281 -16.53 -5.07 6.61
C ARG A 281 -16.60 -6.46 5.98
N SER A 282 -17.26 -7.43 6.62
CA SER A 282 -17.50 -8.76 6.03
C SER A 282 -18.29 -8.72 4.74
N GLY A 283 -19.08 -7.66 4.50
CA GLY A 283 -19.75 -7.48 3.22
C GLY A 283 -18.79 -7.08 2.10
N ASP A 284 -17.72 -6.33 2.41
CA ASP A 284 -16.72 -5.91 1.41
C ASP A 284 -15.94 -7.11 0.88
N TYR A 285 -15.66 -8.10 1.74
CA TYR A 285 -14.96 -9.32 1.34
C TYR A 285 -15.78 -10.16 0.35
N VAL A 286 -17.11 -10.16 0.49
CA VAL A 286 -18.02 -10.84 -0.45
C VAL A 286 -17.95 -10.19 -1.82
N GLU A 287 -18.09 -8.87 -1.88
CA GLU A 287 -18.02 -8.12 -3.15
C GLU A 287 -16.62 -8.22 -3.78
N GLN A 288 -15.57 -8.15 -2.97
CA GLN A 288 -14.19 -8.30 -3.43
C GLN A 288 -13.95 -9.65 -4.11
N LEU A 289 -14.40 -10.76 -3.54
CA LEU A 289 -14.26 -12.08 -4.16
C LEU A 289 -15.03 -12.21 -5.48
N ARG A 290 -16.23 -11.61 -5.58
CA ARG A 290 -16.99 -11.57 -6.85
C ARG A 290 -16.26 -10.76 -7.92
N ILE A 291 -15.65 -9.64 -7.55
CA ILE A 291 -14.78 -8.84 -8.45
C ILE A 291 -13.55 -9.65 -8.88
N TYR A 292 -12.98 -10.44 -7.97
CA TYR A 292 -11.84 -11.32 -8.27
C TYR A 292 -12.20 -12.45 -9.24
N ALA A 293 -13.41 -13.01 -9.17
CA ALA A 293 -13.90 -13.93 -10.20
C ALA A 293 -14.02 -13.28 -11.58
N MET A 294 -14.54 -12.05 -11.65
CA MET A 294 -14.57 -11.26 -12.89
C MET A 294 -13.16 -11.03 -13.42
N LEU A 295 -12.23 -10.59 -12.56
CA LEU A 295 -10.85 -10.31 -12.95
C LEU A 295 -10.16 -11.57 -13.48
N TRP A 296 -10.40 -12.72 -12.84
CA TRP A 296 -9.93 -14.01 -13.33
C TRP A 296 -10.47 -14.28 -14.74
N TYR A 297 -11.79 -14.22 -14.92
CA TYR A 297 -12.42 -14.46 -16.22
C TYR A 297 -11.83 -13.60 -17.33
N VAL A 298 -11.69 -12.30 -17.11
CA VAL A 298 -11.18 -11.36 -18.12
C VAL A 298 -9.69 -11.57 -18.40
N THR A 299 -8.86 -11.77 -17.37
CA THR A 299 -7.41 -11.99 -17.54
C THR A 299 -7.09 -13.32 -18.23
N HIS A 300 -8.03 -14.27 -18.25
CA HIS A 300 -7.92 -15.55 -18.94
C HIS A 300 -8.59 -15.53 -20.32
N GLY A 301 -8.69 -14.35 -20.94
CA GLY A 301 -9.30 -14.21 -22.27
C GLY A 301 -10.75 -14.71 -22.32
N ARG A 302 -11.48 -14.60 -21.21
CA ARG A 302 -12.88 -15.03 -21.08
C ARG A 302 -13.10 -16.54 -21.32
N SER A 303 -12.06 -17.36 -21.10
CA SER A 303 -12.09 -18.81 -21.35
C SER A 303 -12.08 -19.67 -20.08
N SER A 304 -11.79 -19.10 -18.91
CA SER A 304 -11.71 -19.80 -17.64
C SER A 304 -12.59 -19.12 -16.60
N GLN A 305 -13.40 -19.90 -15.88
CA GLN A 305 -14.25 -19.43 -14.78
C GLN A 305 -13.76 -20.02 -13.46
N VAL A 306 -13.97 -19.26 -12.39
CA VAL A 306 -13.70 -19.74 -11.03
C VAL A 306 -14.82 -20.69 -10.61
N HIS A 307 -14.45 -21.86 -10.11
CA HIS A 307 -15.39 -22.87 -9.63
C HIS A 307 -15.92 -22.52 -8.23
N SER A 308 -15.04 -22.06 -7.35
CA SER A 308 -15.35 -21.79 -5.95
C SER A 308 -14.66 -20.52 -5.44
N LEU A 309 -15.40 -19.74 -4.64
CA LEU A 309 -14.92 -18.55 -3.96
C LEU A 309 -15.08 -18.76 -2.46
N GLN A 310 -14.02 -18.55 -1.68
CA GLN A 310 -14.06 -18.80 -0.24
C GLN A 310 -13.41 -17.67 0.57
N ILE A 311 -14.01 -17.37 1.72
CA ILE A 311 -13.37 -16.56 2.77
C ILE A 311 -13.04 -17.48 3.93
N TRP A 312 -11.77 -17.51 4.32
CA TRP A 312 -11.32 -18.25 5.49
C TRP A 312 -11.25 -17.31 6.70
N TYR A 313 -12.25 -17.38 7.57
CA TYR A 313 -12.29 -16.63 8.81
C TYR A 313 -11.51 -17.37 9.89
N LEU A 314 -10.26 -16.95 10.07
CA LEU A 314 -9.30 -17.62 10.95
C LEU A 314 -9.61 -17.39 12.43
N GLY A 315 -10.16 -16.21 12.78
CA GLY A 315 -10.56 -15.89 14.15
C GLY A 315 -11.76 -16.72 14.63
N HIS A 316 -12.68 -17.09 13.72
CA HIS A 316 -13.82 -17.95 14.04
C HIS A 316 -13.57 -19.44 13.70
N ALA A 317 -12.47 -19.75 13.01
CA ALA A 317 -12.19 -21.07 12.45
C ALA A 317 -13.31 -21.61 11.54
N SER A 318 -13.72 -20.81 10.54
CA SER A 318 -14.71 -21.26 9.54
C SER A 318 -14.41 -20.80 8.11
N ILE A 319 -14.81 -21.63 7.16
CA ILE A 319 -14.82 -21.31 5.74
C ILE A 319 -16.23 -20.83 5.35
N LYS A 320 -16.31 -19.67 4.68
CA LYS A 320 -17.54 -19.17 4.07
C LYS A 320 -17.43 -19.28 2.55
N GLU A 321 -18.30 -20.06 1.94
CA GLU A 321 -18.43 -20.12 0.48
C GLU A 321 -19.23 -18.92 -0.05
N ILE A 322 -18.75 -18.35 -1.16
CA ILE A 322 -19.38 -17.25 -1.87
C ILE A 322 -19.88 -17.77 -3.22
N PRO A 323 -21.14 -17.50 -3.60
CA PRO A 323 -21.63 -17.86 -4.92
C PRO A 323 -20.79 -17.19 -6.02
N CYS A 324 -20.29 -17.99 -6.96
CA CYS A 324 -19.61 -17.48 -8.14
C CYS A 324 -20.59 -16.68 -9.00
N PRO A 325 -20.22 -15.47 -9.48
CA PRO A 325 -21.04 -14.72 -10.41
C PRO A 325 -21.14 -15.46 -11.75
N SER A 326 -22.32 -15.38 -12.38
CA SER A 326 -22.54 -15.77 -13.76
C SER A 326 -21.74 -14.88 -14.72
N ILE A 327 -21.62 -15.30 -15.99
CA ILE A 327 -20.92 -14.52 -17.02
C ILE A 327 -21.57 -13.14 -17.20
N ASP A 328 -22.90 -13.06 -17.19
CA ASP A 328 -23.63 -11.80 -17.32
C ASP A 328 -23.35 -10.88 -16.13
N GLU A 329 -23.35 -11.41 -14.90
CA GLU A 329 -22.98 -10.65 -13.70
C GLU A 329 -21.51 -10.18 -13.75
N MET A 330 -20.58 -11.02 -14.23
CA MET A 330 -19.17 -10.61 -14.39
C MET A 330 -19.02 -9.47 -15.41
N ASN A 331 -19.76 -9.53 -16.53
CA ASN A 331 -19.79 -8.45 -17.52
C ASN A 331 -20.43 -7.16 -16.98
N GLU A 332 -21.39 -7.26 -16.06
CA GLU A 332 -21.95 -6.10 -15.33
C GLU A 332 -20.92 -5.51 -14.36
N ILE A 333 -20.28 -6.34 -13.53
CA ILE A 333 -19.24 -5.93 -12.59
C ILE A 333 -18.10 -5.19 -13.31
N GLU A 334 -17.63 -5.73 -14.44
CA GLU A 334 -16.57 -5.10 -15.24
C GLU A 334 -16.98 -3.71 -15.75
N ARG A 335 -18.20 -3.58 -16.29
CA ARG A 335 -18.74 -2.30 -16.79
C ARG A 335 -18.89 -1.27 -15.67
N ASP A 336 -19.44 -1.67 -14.53
CA ASP A 336 -19.63 -0.79 -13.38
C ASP A 336 -18.29 -0.30 -12.82
N LEU A 337 -17.31 -1.19 -12.72
CA LEU A 337 -15.96 -0.83 -12.29
C LEU A 337 -15.26 0.09 -13.30
N LYS A 338 -15.47 -0.11 -14.61
CA LYS A 338 -14.92 0.76 -15.66
C LYS A 338 -15.55 2.15 -15.61
N SER A 339 -16.88 2.24 -15.46
CA SER A 339 -17.57 3.52 -15.29
C SER A 339 -17.00 4.27 -14.09
N LEU A 340 -16.89 3.58 -12.95
CA LEU A 340 -16.35 4.19 -11.75
C LEU A 340 -14.88 4.57 -11.89
N TRP A 341 -14.06 3.79 -12.61
CA TRP A 341 -12.68 4.18 -12.88
C TRP A 341 -12.61 5.47 -13.70
N ASN A 342 -13.45 5.63 -14.73
CA ASN A 342 -13.51 6.88 -15.51
C ASN A 342 -13.84 8.07 -14.59
N GLU A 343 -14.90 7.96 -13.79
CA GLU A 343 -15.33 9.01 -12.85
C GLU A 343 -14.22 9.34 -11.84
N LEU A 344 -13.62 8.33 -11.21
CA LEU A 344 -12.71 8.54 -10.08
C LEU A 344 -11.26 8.85 -10.47
N LYS A 345 -10.81 8.41 -11.64
CA LYS A 345 -9.38 8.47 -12.04
C LYS A 345 -9.15 9.33 -13.26
N GLN A 346 -10.07 9.30 -14.23
CA GLN A 346 -9.94 10.07 -15.46
C GLN A 346 -10.53 11.48 -15.30
N GLU A 347 -11.75 11.60 -14.78
CA GLU A 347 -12.42 12.88 -14.57
C GLU A 347 -11.94 13.61 -13.31
N GLN A 348 -11.55 12.85 -12.28
CA GLN A 348 -11.08 13.32 -10.97
C GLN A 348 -12.14 14.15 -10.23
N PRO A 349 -12.95 13.52 -9.36
CA PRO A 349 -14.12 14.15 -8.78
C PRO A 349 -13.72 15.29 -7.85
N THR A 350 -14.55 16.34 -7.84
CA THR A 350 -14.51 17.38 -6.84
C THR A 350 -15.12 16.89 -5.51
N ARG A 351 -15.05 17.74 -4.48
CA ARG A 351 -15.66 17.46 -3.17
C ARG A 351 -17.19 17.30 -3.26
N GLU A 352 -17.83 18.03 -4.18
CA GLU A 352 -19.27 18.04 -4.38
C GLU A 352 -19.76 16.74 -5.03
N ASP A 353 -18.96 16.19 -5.96
CA ASP A 353 -19.20 14.89 -6.61
C ASP A 353 -19.10 13.71 -5.63
N CYS A 354 -18.54 13.95 -4.44
CA CYS A 354 -18.38 12.97 -3.37
C CYS A 354 -19.21 13.33 -2.14
N PRO A 355 -20.56 13.22 -2.19
CA PRO A 355 -21.43 13.66 -1.11
C PRO A 355 -21.22 12.82 0.18
N PRO A 356 -21.48 13.40 1.36
CA PRO A 356 -21.36 12.70 2.65
C PRO A 356 -22.55 11.78 2.92
N SER A 357 -22.88 10.91 1.97
CA SER A 357 -24.01 9.99 1.99
C SER A 357 -23.52 8.55 2.15
N PRO A 358 -23.23 8.08 3.38
CA PRO A 358 -22.76 6.73 3.61
C PRO A 358 -23.87 5.71 3.34
N ALA A 359 -23.49 4.56 2.77
CA ALA A 359 -24.37 3.40 2.68
C ALA A 359 -24.70 2.86 4.09
N PRO A 360 -25.88 2.23 4.27
CA PRO A 360 -26.25 1.61 5.54
C PRO A 360 -25.24 0.53 5.95
N MET A 361 -25.06 0.37 7.26
CA MET A 361 -24.22 -0.69 7.82
C MET A 361 -24.84 -2.05 7.55
N ARG A 362 -24.01 -3.03 7.18
CA ARG A 362 -24.41 -4.43 7.01
C ARG A 362 -24.20 -5.20 8.31
N GLY A 363 -25.10 -6.13 8.61
CA GLY A 363 -25.02 -7.00 9.77
C GLY A 363 -24.36 -8.33 9.45
N PHE A 364 -23.40 -8.75 10.26
CA PHE A 364 -22.76 -10.07 10.16
C PHE A 364 -22.55 -10.69 11.53
N ALA A 365 -22.88 -11.98 11.64
CA ALA A 365 -22.54 -12.84 12.77
C ALA A 365 -21.20 -13.58 12.49
N PRO A 366 -20.56 -14.19 13.51
CA PRO A 366 -19.30 -14.90 13.35
C PRO A 366 -19.29 -15.90 12.18
N GLY A 367 -18.16 -15.95 11.46
CA GLY A 367 -17.99 -16.67 10.21
C GLY A 367 -18.55 -15.92 8.98
N GLY A 368 -18.81 -14.62 9.09
CA GLY A 368 -19.32 -13.82 7.97
C GLY A 368 -20.76 -14.15 7.59
N LYS A 369 -21.55 -14.69 8.51
CA LYS A 369 -22.95 -15.07 8.26
C LYS A 369 -23.83 -13.81 8.23
N PRO A 370 -24.66 -13.58 7.19
CA PRO A 370 -25.56 -12.44 7.17
C PRO A 370 -26.43 -12.37 8.43
N ALA A 371 -26.55 -11.18 9.00
CA ALA A 371 -27.36 -10.90 10.18
C ALA A 371 -28.11 -9.57 10.00
N ALA A 372 -29.01 -9.26 10.94
CA ALA A 372 -29.68 -7.96 10.95
C ALA A 372 -28.66 -6.81 11.05
N PRO A 373 -28.82 -5.74 10.27
CA PRO A 373 -27.92 -4.59 10.34
C PRO A 373 -27.95 -3.95 11.74
N PRO A 374 -26.83 -3.41 12.23
CA PRO A 374 -26.82 -2.70 13.50
C PRO A 374 -27.63 -1.39 13.41
N GLU A 375 -28.16 -0.92 14.53
CA GLU A 375 -28.90 0.36 14.60
C GLU A 375 -28.00 1.59 14.43
N THR A 376 -26.69 1.44 14.70
CA THR A 376 -25.71 2.53 14.58
C THR A 376 -25.42 2.86 13.12
N SER A 377 -25.26 4.15 12.83
CA SER A 377 -24.84 4.62 11.51
C SER A 377 -23.33 4.43 11.30
N ARG A 378 -22.88 4.40 10.03
CA ARG A 378 -21.45 4.38 9.70
C ARG A 378 -20.72 5.61 10.24
N CYS A 379 -21.41 6.77 10.29
CA CYS A 379 -20.85 8.03 10.77
C CYS A 379 -20.52 8.03 12.27
N ASP A 380 -21.17 7.20 13.08
CA ASP A 380 -20.95 7.16 14.53
C ASP A 380 -19.55 6.67 14.91
N ARG A 381 -18.93 5.86 14.05
CA ARG A 381 -17.58 5.30 14.24
C ARG A 381 -16.57 5.78 13.20
N CYS A 382 -16.92 6.80 12.42
CA CYS A 382 -16.05 7.32 11.37
C CYS A 382 -14.97 8.22 11.99
N ASP A 383 -13.69 7.92 11.73
CA ASP A 383 -12.55 8.74 12.15
C ASP A 383 -12.64 10.19 11.65
N TRP A 384 -13.38 10.41 10.55
CA TRP A 384 -13.54 11.70 9.89
C TRP A 384 -14.82 12.44 10.27
N LYS A 385 -15.58 11.96 11.27
CA LYS A 385 -16.85 12.57 11.71
C LYS A 385 -16.70 14.05 12.04
N ALA A 386 -15.61 14.46 12.68
CA ALA A 386 -15.36 15.86 13.04
C ALA A 386 -15.08 16.79 11.84
N MET A 387 -14.74 16.22 10.69
CA MET A 387 -14.49 16.97 9.44
C MET A 387 -15.70 16.95 8.51
N CYS A 388 -16.53 15.92 8.60
CA CYS A 388 -17.61 15.65 7.65
C CYS A 388 -18.91 16.38 8.02
N PRO A 389 -19.64 16.99 7.05
CA PRO A 389 -20.95 17.60 7.28
C PRO A 389 -22.03 16.64 7.78
N ASN A 390 -21.98 15.35 7.39
CA ASN A 390 -22.89 14.32 7.93
C ASN A 390 -22.46 13.82 9.32
N GLY A 391 -21.35 14.33 9.83
CA GLY A 391 -20.89 14.14 11.20
C GLY A 391 -21.14 15.40 12.03
N SER A 392 -20.07 15.96 12.60
CA SER A 392 -20.11 17.23 13.34
C SER A 392 -19.29 18.34 12.66
N GLY A 393 -18.75 18.08 11.47
CA GLY A 393 -17.96 19.03 10.70
C GLY A 393 -18.81 19.89 9.75
N THR A 394 -18.13 20.61 8.87
CA THR A 394 -18.75 21.46 7.84
C THR A 394 -17.82 21.57 6.63
N ASP A 395 -18.39 21.76 5.45
CA ASP A 395 -17.64 22.10 4.23
C ASP A 395 -17.46 23.62 4.07
N GLU A 396 -18.21 24.41 4.83
CA GLU A 396 -18.20 25.87 4.77
C GLU A 396 -16.92 26.48 5.36
N GLN A 397 -16.58 27.69 4.92
CA GLN A 397 -15.48 28.45 5.48
C GLN A 397 -15.74 28.82 6.95
N VAL A 398 -14.88 28.35 7.85
CA VAL A 398 -14.98 28.63 9.30
C VAL A 398 -14.13 29.83 9.73
N LEU A 399 -12.90 29.92 9.20
CA LEU A 399 -11.97 31.01 9.51
C LEU A 399 -12.04 32.11 8.42
N PRO A 400 -12.06 33.40 8.79
CA PRO A 400 -12.04 34.47 7.80
C PRO A 400 -10.69 34.52 7.08
N SER A 401 -10.68 35.03 5.84
CA SER A 401 -9.45 35.18 5.04
C SER A 401 -8.41 36.11 5.66
N GLN A 402 -8.80 36.94 6.63
CA GLN A 402 -7.91 37.78 7.41
C GLN A 402 -8.33 37.83 8.87
N LEU A 403 -7.39 37.65 9.79
CA LEU A 403 -7.63 37.76 11.22
C LEU A 403 -6.46 38.40 11.98
N GLN A 404 -6.79 39.02 13.11
CA GLN A 404 -5.79 39.55 14.03
C GLN A 404 -5.37 38.48 15.03
N LEU A 405 -4.14 37.97 14.92
CA LEU A 405 -3.63 36.99 15.88
C LEU A 405 -3.19 37.64 17.20
N PRO A 406 -3.34 36.95 18.35
CA PRO A 406 -2.88 37.45 19.64
C PRO A 406 -1.39 37.79 19.63
N GLY A 407 -1.06 39.05 19.94
CA GLY A 407 0.31 39.57 19.96
C GLY A 407 0.86 39.98 18.59
N SER A 408 0.07 39.90 17.52
CA SER A 408 0.39 40.54 16.23
C SER A 408 -0.11 41.98 16.22
N LEU A 409 0.61 42.89 15.57
CA LEU A 409 0.15 44.25 15.28
C LEU A 409 -0.64 44.29 13.97
N ASP A 410 -0.25 43.48 12.99
CA ASP A 410 -0.87 43.42 11.67
C ASP A 410 -1.84 42.24 11.54
N ARG A 411 -2.81 42.37 10.63
CA ARG A 411 -3.71 41.28 10.26
C ARG A 411 -2.95 40.22 9.49
N THR A 412 -3.11 38.97 9.89
CA THR A 412 -2.61 37.81 9.18
C THR A 412 -3.58 37.48 8.05
N ILE A 413 -3.07 37.44 6.82
CA ILE A 413 -3.79 36.93 5.64
C ILE A 413 -3.65 35.41 5.62
N LEU A 414 -4.77 34.71 5.49
CA LEU A 414 -4.80 33.26 5.32
C LEU A 414 -4.99 32.93 3.85
N GLU A 415 -4.10 32.08 3.34
CA GLU A 415 -4.20 31.51 2.01
C GLU A 415 -5.03 30.22 2.06
N GLU A 416 -5.82 30.02 1.01
CA GLU A 416 -6.64 28.83 0.83
C GLU A 416 -5.77 27.63 0.46
N ILE A 417 -5.90 26.54 1.23
CA ILE A 417 -5.03 25.38 1.12
C ILE A 417 -5.09 24.76 -0.29
N GLY A 418 -6.29 24.69 -0.88
CA GLY A 418 -6.51 24.14 -2.22
C GLY A 418 -5.89 24.96 -3.36
N HIS A 419 -5.50 26.21 -3.10
CA HIS A 419 -4.89 27.11 -4.09
C HIS A 419 -3.39 27.30 -3.92
N LEU A 420 -2.77 26.68 -2.90
CA LEU A 420 -1.34 26.73 -2.71
C LEU A 420 -0.61 25.99 -3.82
N ASN A 421 0.38 26.64 -4.43
CA ASN A 421 1.26 26.03 -5.41
C ASN A 421 2.72 26.13 -4.97
N ALA A 422 3.34 24.98 -4.70
CA ALA A 422 4.75 24.90 -4.32
C ALA A 422 5.70 24.76 -5.52
N ARG A 423 5.17 24.65 -6.75
CA ARG A 423 5.96 24.40 -7.96
C ARG A 423 6.32 25.68 -8.67
N ALA A 424 7.52 25.67 -9.24
CA ALA A 424 8.11 26.78 -9.94
C ALA A 424 8.75 26.33 -11.26
N THR A 425 8.45 27.09 -12.31
CA THR A 425 9.16 27.00 -13.58
C THR A 425 10.07 28.22 -13.71
N VAL A 426 11.37 27.98 -13.83
CA VAL A 426 12.42 29.01 -13.73
C VAL A 426 13.47 28.81 -14.83
N ARG A 427 13.87 29.90 -15.47
CA ARG A 427 15.02 29.93 -16.39
C ARG A 427 16.26 30.49 -15.72
N GLY A 428 17.42 29.94 -16.04
CA GLY A 428 18.69 30.49 -15.59
C GLY A 428 19.90 29.78 -16.19
N GLU A 429 21.08 30.23 -15.77
CA GLU A 429 22.37 29.69 -16.19
C GLU A 429 22.89 28.71 -15.14
N ILE A 430 23.41 27.56 -15.56
CA ILE A 430 24.10 26.63 -14.64
C ILE A 430 25.43 27.24 -14.19
N PHE A 431 25.49 27.65 -12.93
CA PHE A 431 26.67 28.26 -12.33
C PHE A 431 27.73 27.22 -11.92
N SER A 432 27.29 26.07 -11.40
CA SER A 432 28.19 25.00 -10.99
C SER A 432 27.53 23.62 -11.08
N VAL A 433 28.36 22.61 -11.34
CA VAL A 433 27.99 21.20 -11.40
C VAL A 433 29.00 20.41 -10.57
N GLY A 434 28.51 19.68 -9.56
CA GLY A 434 29.32 18.84 -8.69
C GLY A 434 29.80 17.56 -9.38
N LEU A 435 30.87 16.97 -8.87
CA LEU A 435 31.42 15.69 -9.36
C LEU A 435 30.39 14.56 -9.22
N ILE A 436 30.18 13.81 -10.29
CA ILE A 436 29.45 12.53 -10.25
C ILE A 436 30.29 11.56 -9.44
N ARG A 437 29.79 11.17 -8.26
CA ARG A 437 30.26 9.97 -7.56
C ARG A 437 29.11 8.99 -7.54
N GLU A 438 29.36 7.73 -7.83
CA GLU A 438 28.36 6.68 -7.74
C GLU A 438 27.58 6.79 -6.42
N LYS A 439 26.24 6.80 -6.51
CA LYS A 439 25.29 6.93 -5.39
C LYS A 439 25.24 8.28 -4.65
N THR A 440 25.85 9.36 -5.16
CA THR A 440 25.72 10.72 -4.56
C THR A 440 24.88 11.63 -5.47
N PRO A 441 23.86 12.35 -4.96
CA PRO A 441 23.07 13.27 -5.77
C PRO A 441 23.95 14.33 -6.42
N LEU A 442 23.70 14.62 -7.69
CA LEU A 442 24.39 15.69 -8.38
C LEU A 442 24.03 17.02 -7.74
N LYS A 443 25.02 17.76 -7.24
CA LYS A 443 24.79 19.12 -6.73
C LYS A 443 24.96 20.09 -7.89
N MET A 444 23.88 20.75 -8.31
CA MET A 444 23.97 21.86 -9.25
C MET A 444 23.51 23.15 -8.58
N VAL A 445 24.00 24.27 -9.11
CA VAL A 445 23.53 25.60 -8.72
C VAL A 445 23.09 26.33 -9.99
N LEU A 446 21.84 26.76 -10.00
CA LEU A 446 21.26 27.65 -10.99
C LEU A 446 21.54 29.09 -10.57
N LYS A 447 21.92 29.94 -11.52
CA LYS A 447 22.03 31.39 -11.36
C LYS A 447 20.99 32.07 -12.24
N GLN A 448 20.24 33.00 -11.68
CA GLN A 448 19.35 33.90 -12.40
C GLN A 448 19.64 35.32 -11.90
N ASP A 449 20.14 36.17 -12.78
CA ASP A 449 20.70 37.49 -12.43
C ASP A 449 21.73 37.40 -11.28
N GLU A 450 21.47 38.04 -10.14
CA GLU A 450 22.34 38.00 -8.95
C GLU A 450 21.95 36.90 -7.95
N TYR A 451 20.91 36.12 -8.23
CA TYR A 451 20.34 35.12 -7.34
C TYR A 451 20.78 33.71 -7.68
N PHE A 452 20.81 32.85 -6.67
CA PHE A 452 21.24 31.47 -6.78
C PHE A 452 20.20 30.52 -6.19
N ALA A 453 19.96 29.40 -6.87
CA ALA A 453 19.14 28.30 -6.38
C ALA A 453 19.90 26.97 -6.45
N GLN A 454 19.83 26.18 -5.37
CA GLN A 454 20.38 24.83 -5.35
C GLN A 454 19.40 23.86 -6.02
N LEU A 455 19.88 23.05 -6.95
CA LEU A 455 19.06 21.98 -7.55
C LEU A 455 19.26 20.70 -6.75
N TYR A 456 18.15 20.12 -6.26
CA TYR A 456 18.17 18.93 -5.41
C TYR A 456 17.30 17.81 -6.00
N PHE A 457 17.94 16.78 -6.52
CA PHE A 457 17.25 15.65 -7.15
C PHE A 457 16.86 14.59 -6.12
N VAL A 458 15.53 14.43 -5.92
CA VAL A 458 14.95 13.41 -5.04
C VAL A 458 14.52 12.18 -5.85
N SER A 459 14.01 12.39 -7.07
CA SER A 459 13.80 11.36 -8.08
C SER A 459 14.71 11.64 -9.28
N ASN A 460 15.16 10.57 -9.93
CA ASN A 460 15.83 10.64 -11.23
C ASN A 460 14.92 10.17 -12.38
N GLU A 461 13.74 9.65 -12.07
CA GLU A 461 12.75 9.14 -13.02
C GLU A 461 11.56 10.08 -13.10
N HIS A 462 11.14 10.38 -14.32
CA HIS A 462 9.98 11.22 -14.60
C HIS A 462 8.71 10.34 -14.77
N HIS A 463 7.56 10.84 -14.32
CA HIS A 463 6.30 10.07 -14.28
C HIS A 463 5.77 9.64 -15.66
N LEU A 464 6.12 10.38 -16.73
CA LEU A 464 5.83 10.02 -18.13
C LEU A 464 6.94 9.15 -18.78
N GLY A 465 7.86 8.61 -17.98
CA GLY A 465 9.03 7.90 -18.47
C GLY A 465 10.23 8.82 -18.75
N GLY A 466 11.42 8.22 -18.80
CA GLY A 466 12.69 8.93 -18.95
C GLY A 466 13.23 9.55 -17.67
N SER A 467 14.34 10.28 -17.80
CA SER A 467 15.04 10.91 -16.67
C SER A 467 14.46 12.29 -16.34
N THR A 468 14.52 12.70 -15.07
CA THR A 468 14.21 14.09 -14.64
C THR A 468 15.18 15.13 -15.20
N TRP A 469 16.26 14.70 -15.85
CA TRP A 469 17.12 15.55 -16.69
C TRP A 469 17.34 14.89 -18.05
N HIS A 470 17.13 15.63 -19.14
CA HIS A 470 17.34 15.13 -20.51
C HIS A 470 18.83 14.93 -20.84
N SER A 471 19.67 15.83 -20.36
CA SER A 471 21.13 15.73 -20.44
C SER A 471 21.75 16.47 -19.26
N LEU A 472 22.96 16.08 -18.85
CA LEU A 472 23.70 16.77 -17.80
C LEU A 472 24.19 18.12 -18.35
N PRO A 473 23.65 19.26 -17.90
CA PRO A 473 24.11 20.54 -18.39
C PRO A 473 25.52 20.83 -17.87
N LYS A 474 26.27 21.59 -18.65
CA LYS A 474 27.59 22.10 -18.32
C LYS A 474 27.47 23.48 -17.69
N LYS A 475 28.48 23.84 -16.89
CA LYS A 475 28.63 25.22 -16.40
C LYS A 475 28.57 26.21 -17.57
N GLY A 476 27.78 27.26 -17.42
CA GLY A 476 27.57 28.30 -18.44
C GLY A 476 26.39 28.06 -19.38
N GLN A 477 25.66 26.94 -19.28
CA GLN A 477 24.52 26.67 -20.14
C GLN A 477 23.23 27.25 -19.56
N ASN A 478 22.41 27.82 -20.44
CA ASN A 478 21.03 28.21 -20.12
C ASN A 478 20.15 26.97 -20.08
N VAL A 479 19.36 26.88 -19.01
CA VAL A 479 18.47 25.75 -18.75
C VAL A 479 17.10 26.25 -18.35
N LEU A 480 16.11 25.40 -18.61
CA LEU A 480 14.77 25.52 -18.09
C LEU A 480 14.57 24.46 -17.01
N VAL A 481 14.19 24.92 -15.82
CA VAL A 481 13.74 24.07 -14.72
C VAL A 481 12.23 24.12 -14.71
N GLU A 482 11.58 23.02 -15.06
CA GLU A 482 10.12 22.91 -15.17
C GLU A 482 9.56 22.25 -13.91
N ASP A 483 8.50 22.85 -13.35
CA ASP A 483 7.70 22.29 -12.27
C ASP A 483 8.50 21.81 -11.05
N ALA A 484 9.65 22.41 -10.76
CA ALA A 484 10.45 22.05 -9.59
C ALA A 484 9.80 22.62 -8.32
N ILE A 485 9.96 21.91 -7.21
CA ILE A 485 9.39 22.35 -5.93
C ILE A 485 10.28 23.49 -5.40
N PHE A 486 9.70 24.69 -5.30
CA PHE A 486 10.36 25.86 -4.75
C PHE A 486 10.27 25.83 -3.22
N THR A 487 11.42 25.80 -2.56
CA THR A 487 11.48 25.86 -1.11
C THR A 487 12.71 26.63 -0.64
N VAL A 488 12.74 26.96 0.64
CA VAL A 488 13.84 27.69 1.27
C VAL A 488 14.37 26.87 2.42
N ASN A 489 15.67 26.58 2.41
CA ASN A 489 16.28 25.76 3.46
C ASN A 489 16.47 26.56 4.76
N TRP A 490 16.94 25.89 5.82
CA TRP A 490 17.16 26.50 7.14
C TRP A 490 18.15 27.68 7.16
N LYS A 491 18.99 27.84 6.12
CA LYS A 491 19.91 28.96 5.95
C LYS A 491 19.32 30.14 5.19
N GLY A 492 18.11 30.00 4.64
CA GLY A 492 17.51 31.00 3.76
C GLY A 492 17.92 30.87 2.29
N GLU A 493 18.59 29.78 1.89
CA GLU A 493 18.98 29.55 0.49
C GLU A 493 17.80 28.94 -0.28
N ILE A 494 17.57 29.39 -1.52
CA ILE A 494 16.55 28.83 -2.41
C ILE A 494 16.99 27.45 -2.86
N VAL A 495 16.06 26.50 -2.81
CA VAL A 495 16.23 25.12 -3.27
C VAL A 495 15.09 24.77 -4.22
N LEU A 496 15.44 24.27 -5.40
CA LEU A 496 14.52 23.69 -6.37
C LEU A 496 14.65 22.17 -6.29
N LYS A 497 13.65 21.49 -5.74
CA LYS A 497 13.67 20.03 -5.60
C LYS A 497 13.02 19.36 -6.81
N PHE A 498 13.64 18.27 -7.29
CA PHE A 498 13.16 17.48 -8.40
C PHE A 498 12.55 16.18 -7.89
N ASP A 499 11.24 16.06 -8.05
CA ASP A 499 10.46 14.85 -7.88
C ASP A 499 10.05 14.31 -9.27
N PRO A 500 9.23 13.24 -9.38
CA PRO A 500 8.87 12.67 -10.69
C PRO A 500 8.10 13.60 -11.65
N PHE A 501 7.71 14.81 -11.23
CA PHE A 501 7.00 15.78 -12.07
C PHE A 501 7.90 16.95 -12.50
N ALA A 502 9.05 17.13 -11.86
CA ALA A 502 9.99 18.18 -12.22
C ALA A 502 10.92 17.71 -13.33
N ARG A 503 11.37 18.65 -14.16
CA ARG A 503 12.27 18.35 -15.27
C ARG A 503 13.31 19.44 -15.49
N LEU A 504 14.53 19.01 -15.82
CA LEU A 504 15.62 19.88 -16.24
C LEU A 504 15.92 19.65 -17.72
N SER A 505 15.83 20.72 -18.50
CA SER A 505 16.10 20.73 -19.95
C SER A 505 17.03 21.90 -20.31
N LEU A 506 17.66 21.80 -21.48
CA LEU A 506 18.31 22.96 -22.08
C LEU A 506 17.22 23.96 -22.49
N ASP A 507 17.50 25.26 -22.38
CA ASP A 507 16.53 26.31 -22.74
C ASP A 507 16.40 26.44 -24.27
N GLU A 508 15.76 25.46 -24.88
CA GLU A 508 15.48 25.39 -26.33
C GLU A 508 14.05 25.82 -26.67
N SER A 509 13.21 26.04 -25.64
CA SER A 509 11.79 26.39 -25.76
C SER A 509 11.54 27.78 -25.17
N PRO A 510 11.79 28.87 -25.93
CA PRO A 510 11.66 30.23 -25.43
C PRO A 510 10.21 30.63 -25.11
N GLU A 511 9.22 29.88 -25.59
CA GLU A 511 7.79 30.18 -25.40
C GLU A 511 7.21 29.69 -24.07
N THR A 512 7.91 28.80 -23.35
CA THR A 512 7.44 28.34 -22.03
C THR A 512 7.41 29.52 -21.04
N GLU A 513 6.32 29.70 -20.30
CA GLU A 513 6.27 30.73 -19.26
C GLU A 513 7.21 30.38 -18.10
N SER A 514 7.95 31.37 -17.58
CA SER A 514 8.88 31.17 -16.48
C SER A 514 8.92 32.39 -15.58
N PHE A 515 9.19 32.18 -14.30
CA PHE A 515 9.18 33.24 -13.28
C PHE A 515 10.59 33.54 -12.77
N ASN A 516 10.76 34.71 -12.14
CA ASN A 516 11.98 35.01 -11.42
C ASN A 516 11.99 34.32 -10.06
N LEU A 517 13.18 33.96 -9.57
CA LEU A 517 13.36 33.37 -8.25
C LEU A 517 12.80 34.24 -7.12
N MET A 518 12.73 35.56 -7.32
CA MET A 518 12.19 36.51 -6.34
C MET A 518 10.68 36.76 -6.46
N ASP A 519 10.04 36.25 -7.52
CA ASP A 519 8.59 36.39 -7.70
C ASP A 519 7.80 35.43 -6.81
N TYR A 520 8.49 34.40 -6.27
CA TYR A 520 7.87 33.41 -5.40
C TYR A 520 7.82 33.88 -3.95
N GLN A 521 6.62 33.92 -3.40
CA GLN A 521 6.42 34.10 -1.97
C GLN A 521 7.05 32.91 -1.21
N ALA A 522 7.99 33.21 -0.33
CA ALA A 522 8.71 32.16 0.40
C ALA A 522 7.96 31.62 1.62
N LYS A 523 6.96 32.36 2.10
CA LYS A 523 6.32 32.14 3.40
C LYS A 523 4.83 32.41 3.34
N HIS A 524 4.06 31.44 3.79
CA HIS A 524 2.60 31.42 3.71
C HIS A 524 2.00 31.32 5.10
N SER A 525 0.76 31.75 5.25
CA SER A 525 -0.03 31.51 6.45
C SER A 525 -1.33 30.82 6.06
N VAL A 526 -1.65 29.73 6.75
CA VAL A 526 -2.82 28.89 6.44
C VAL A 526 -3.62 28.70 7.71
N GLY A 527 -4.93 28.51 7.56
CA GLY A 527 -5.81 28.19 8.67
C GLY A 527 -6.79 27.10 8.28
N GLY A 528 -7.16 26.27 9.24
CA GLY A 528 -8.09 25.19 9.00
C GLY A 528 -8.34 24.35 10.23
N LYS A 529 -9.19 23.36 10.05
CA LYS A 529 -9.55 22.37 11.06
C LYS A 529 -8.48 21.29 11.15
N VAL A 530 -8.16 20.88 12.36
CA VAL A 530 -7.16 19.84 12.65
C VAL A 530 -7.79 18.47 12.41
N VAL A 531 -7.35 17.77 11.37
CA VAL A 531 -7.85 16.44 11.02
C VAL A 531 -7.21 15.37 11.92
N TYR A 532 -5.88 15.42 12.06
CA TYR A 532 -5.12 14.58 12.98
C TYR A 532 -3.71 15.13 13.18
N THR A 533 -3.04 14.70 14.24
CA THR A 533 -1.60 14.89 14.47
C THR A 533 -0.83 13.61 14.21
N TYR A 534 0.48 13.73 14.02
CA TYR A 534 1.38 12.60 13.81
C TYR A 534 2.81 12.92 14.26
N GLN A 535 3.58 11.88 14.55
CA GLN A 535 4.99 11.99 14.93
C GLN A 535 5.84 10.98 14.17
N LYS A 536 7.06 11.39 13.82
CA LYS A 536 8.10 10.55 13.26
C LYS A 536 9.37 10.66 14.10
N SER A 537 10.11 9.57 14.17
CA SER A 537 11.43 9.56 14.78
C SER A 537 12.30 8.49 14.18
N GLY A 538 13.61 8.68 14.28
CA GLY A 538 14.58 7.69 13.87
C GLY A 538 16.00 8.09 14.25
N VAL A 539 16.97 7.35 13.73
CA VAL A 539 18.40 7.63 13.92
C VAL A 539 19.00 7.93 12.55
N GLY A 540 19.62 9.09 12.41
CA GLY A 540 20.29 9.52 11.18
C GLY A 540 21.58 8.73 10.92
N ARG A 541 22.13 8.85 9.71
CA ARG A 541 23.40 8.20 9.33
C ARG A 541 24.60 8.57 10.22
N ASN A 542 24.51 9.72 10.89
CA ASN A 542 25.50 10.22 11.85
C ASN A 542 25.25 9.74 13.29
N GLY A 543 24.32 8.80 13.50
CA GLY A 543 23.94 8.31 14.82
C GLY A 543 23.05 9.26 15.64
N LYS A 544 22.72 10.45 15.12
CA LYS A 544 21.87 11.41 15.85
C LYS A 544 20.40 11.02 15.73
N VAL A 545 19.72 10.99 16.88
CA VAL A 545 18.27 10.83 16.93
C VAL A 545 17.61 12.07 16.33
N TRP A 546 16.62 11.86 15.48
CA TRP A 546 15.78 12.92 14.94
C TRP A 546 14.33 12.66 15.31
N ARG A 547 13.59 13.76 15.55
CA ARG A 547 12.15 13.72 15.85
C ARG A 547 11.47 14.85 15.08
N ARG A 548 10.41 14.50 14.34
CA ARG A 548 9.55 15.44 13.63
C ARG A 548 8.12 15.22 14.06
N ARG A 549 7.34 16.30 14.09
CA ARG A 549 5.91 16.27 14.40
C ARG A 549 5.17 17.10 13.37
N GLY A 550 3.90 16.77 13.18
CA GLY A 550 3.06 17.48 12.25
C GLY A 550 1.59 17.22 12.47
N LEU A 551 0.79 17.89 11.64
CA LEU A 551 -0.65 17.76 11.63
C LEU A 551 -1.19 17.84 10.21
N MET A 552 -2.35 17.25 9.99
CA MET A 552 -3.12 17.40 8.75
C MET A 552 -4.17 18.49 8.98
N LEU A 553 -4.17 19.52 8.15
CA LEU A 553 -5.15 20.61 8.14
C LEU A 553 -6.13 20.43 7.00
N LEU A 554 -7.38 20.79 7.26
CA LEU A 554 -8.45 20.87 6.28
C LEU A 554 -9.07 22.27 6.33
N ASP A 555 -9.22 22.90 5.17
CA ASP A 555 -10.12 24.04 5.00
C ASP A 555 -11.23 23.73 3.98
N HIS A 556 -12.06 24.73 3.70
CA HIS A 556 -13.16 24.63 2.76
C HIS A 556 -12.72 24.36 1.30
N THR A 557 -11.44 24.53 0.97
CA THR A 557 -10.89 24.36 -0.38
C THR A 557 -10.04 23.09 -0.53
N GLY A 558 -9.29 22.68 0.49
CA GLY A 558 -8.34 21.58 0.39
C GLY A 558 -7.75 21.15 1.73
N ALA A 559 -6.78 20.25 1.66
CA ALA A 559 -6.06 19.75 2.83
C ALA A 559 -4.56 19.70 2.60
N MET A 560 -3.78 19.91 3.66
CA MET A 560 -2.34 19.84 3.60
C MET A 560 -1.74 19.33 4.91
N LYS A 561 -0.61 18.64 4.79
CA LYS A 561 0.24 18.34 5.94
C LYS A 561 1.13 19.53 6.27
N VAL A 562 1.22 19.85 7.56
CA VAL A 562 2.22 20.79 8.08
C VAL A 562 3.13 20.03 9.05
N GLU A 563 4.43 20.02 8.78
CA GLU A 563 5.42 19.24 9.53
C GLU A 563 6.65 20.07 9.87
N GLY A 564 7.26 19.82 11.02
CA GLY A 564 8.51 20.48 11.43
C GLY A 564 9.32 19.64 12.40
N TRP A 565 10.48 20.14 12.81
CA TRP A 565 11.25 19.56 13.91
C TRP A 565 10.43 19.61 15.20
N ALA A 566 10.48 18.55 16.01
CA ALA A 566 9.66 18.47 17.21
C ALA A 566 9.89 19.67 18.16
N ASP A 567 11.13 20.16 18.25
CA ASP A 567 11.53 21.26 19.12
C ASP A 567 11.17 22.66 18.57
N ASP A 568 10.80 22.76 17.28
CA ASP A 568 10.41 24.04 16.67
C ASP A 568 8.96 24.43 17.01
N TRP A 569 8.09 23.43 17.26
CA TRP A 569 6.68 23.66 17.57
C TRP A 569 6.51 24.40 18.90
N ASN A 570 5.60 25.37 18.93
CA ASN A 570 5.25 26.05 20.17
C ASN A 570 4.33 25.19 21.05
N SER A 571 4.14 25.62 22.30
CA SER A 571 3.38 24.87 23.31
C SER A 571 1.93 24.56 22.94
N GLN A 572 1.34 25.29 21.99
CA GLN A 572 -0.03 25.07 21.55
C GLN A 572 -0.22 23.76 20.79
N PHE A 573 0.85 23.19 20.21
CA PHE A 573 0.77 21.90 19.52
C PHE A 573 0.28 20.78 20.44
N GLU A 574 0.75 20.77 21.69
CA GLU A 574 0.34 19.78 22.70
C GLU A 574 -1.05 20.07 23.30
N MET A 575 -1.59 21.27 23.10
CA MET A 575 -2.90 21.68 23.63
C MET A 575 -4.05 21.46 22.63
N MET A 576 -3.72 21.10 21.41
CA MET A 576 -4.62 21.00 20.26
C MET A 576 -5.28 19.63 20.22
N GLU A 577 -6.55 19.60 19.83
CA GLU A 577 -7.34 18.39 19.64
C GLU A 577 -7.81 18.26 18.19
N VAL A 578 -8.20 17.05 17.80
CA VAL A 578 -8.87 16.82 16.51
C VAL A 578 -10.17 17.62 16.48
N GLY A 579 -10.36 18.41 15.43
CA GLY A 579 -11.53 19.27 15.25
C GLY A 579 -11.33 20.73 15.63
N ASP A 580 -10.24 21.09 16.33
CA ASP A 580 -9.89 22.48 16.63
C ASP A 580 -9.65 23.26 15.33
N ASP A 581 -9.99 24.55 15.31
CA ASP A 581 -9.63 25.46 14.22
C ASP A 581 -8.35 26.20 14.59
N VAL A 582 -7.32 26.07 13.76
CA VAL A 582 -6.00 26.62 14.03
C VAL A 582 -5.48 27.41 12.84
N VAL A 583 -4.55 28.31 13.14
CA VAL A 583 -3.77 29.06 12.15
C VAL A 583 -2.30 28.71 12.33
N VAL A 584 -1.62 28.42 11.22
CA VAL A 584 -0.18 28.25 11.18
C VAL A 584 0.40 29.32 10.28
N THR A 585 1.19 30.23 10.87
CA THR A 585 1.80 31.34 10.14
C THR A 585 3.24 31.07 9.77
N ASN A 586 3.69 31.70 8.68
CA ASN A 586 5.09 31.74 8.26
C ASN A 586 5.67 30.34 7.99
N ILE A 587 4.87 29.47 7.34
CA ILE A 587 5.31 28.17 6.86
C ILE A 587 6.00 28.33 5.50
N GLY A 588 7.04 27.55 5.23
CA GLY A 588 7.52 27.38 3.85
C GLY A 588 6.68 26.35 3.13
N LEU A 589 6.54 26.44 1.82
CA LEU A 589 5.96 25.34 1.05
C LEU A 589 7.02 24.27 0.73
N ASP A 590 6.54 23.05 0.65
CA ASP A 590 7.22 21.87 0.12
C ASP A 590 6.19 21.03 -0.63
N ALA A 591 6.62 20.00 -1.34
CA ALA A 591 5.69 19.06 -1.94
C ALA A 591 6.31 17.67 -2.13
N TRP A 592 5.48 16.70 -2.44
CA TRP A 592 5.89 15.43 -3.02
C TRP A 592 4.84 14.94 -4.00
N ALA A 593 5.22 14.77 -5.27
CA ALA A 593 4.27 14.57 -6.35
C ALA A 593 3.19 15.67 -6.31
N THR A 594 1.91 15.30 -6.33
CA THR A 594 0.82 16.28 -6.31
C THR A 594 0.44 16.80 -4.92
N GLU A 595 1.10 16.32 -3.85
CA GLU A 595 0.77 16.71 -2.47
C GLU A 595 1.59 17.92 -2.00
N VAL A 596 0.95 19.08 -1.89
CA VAL A 596 1.53 20.29 -1.29
C VAL A 596 1.56 20.15 0.24
N ARG A 597 2.66 20.59 0.84
CA ARG A 597 2.94 20.49 2.28
C ARG A 597 3.52 21.80 2.83
N GLY A 598 3.36 22.00 4.13
CA GLY A 598 3.94 23.10 4.87
C GLY A 598 5.13 22.64 5.70
N ASP A 599 6.25 23.35 5.62
CA ASP A 599 7.39 23.19 6.52
C ASP A 599 7.28 24.21 7.66
N TYR A 600 7.05 23.69 8.86
CA TYR A 600 7.02 24.42 10.11
C TYR A 600 8.46 24.56 10.64
N THR A 601 8.85 25.79 10.94
CA THR A 601 10.19 26.13 11.44
C THR A 601 10.10 26.92 12.74
N ARG A 602 11.24 27.17 13.39
CA ARG A 602 11.33 28.08 14.55
C ARG A 602 10.75 29.49 14.35
N ASN A 603 10.58 29.94 13.10
CA ASN A 603 9.98 31.24 12.78
C ASN A 603 8.47 31.13 12.51
N SER A 604 7.94 29.92 12.44
CA SER A 604 6.52 29.63 12.27
C SER A 604 5.82 29.69 13.62
N ARG A 605 4.50 29.88 13.60
CA ARG A 605 3.69 29.93 14.82
C ARG A 605 2.35 29.25 14.60
N LEU A 606 2.01 28.29 15.46
CA LEU A 606 0.68 27.71 15.57
C LEU A 606 -0.16 28.48 16.59
N GLN A 607 -1.39 28.80 16.23
CA GLN A 607 -2.36 29.48 17.08
C GLN A 607 -3.73 28.81 16.97
N ILE A 608 -4.26 28.32 18.10
CA ILE A 608 -5.64 27.84 18.22
C ILE A 608 -6.56 29.06 18.25
N ILE A 609 -7.58 29.03 17.39
CA ILE A 609 -8.58 30.10 17.23
C ILE A 609 -9.89 29.69 17.88
N ASN A 610 -10.44 28.55 17.47
CA ASN A 610 -11.63 27.95 18.07
C ASN A 610 -11.27 26.57 18.60
N ARG A 611 -11.77 26.25 19.79
CA ARG A 611 -11.67 24.90 20.36
C ARG A 611 -12.94 24.12 20.10
N VAL A 612 -12.80 22.81 19.92
CA VAL A 612 -13.95 21.91 20.04
C VAL A 612 -14.60 22.03 21.42
N ASP A 613 -15.90 21.84 21.49
CA ASP A 613 -16.62 21.85 22.77
C ASP A 613 -16.17 20.67 23.63
N ARG A 614 -15.68 20.97 24.82
CA ARG A 614 -15.10 20.00 25.77
C ARG A 614 -16.09 19.50 26.81
N SER A 615 -17.33 19.97 26.77
CA SER A 615 -18.32 19.76 27.83
C SER A 615 -18.96 18.36 27.88
N ALA A 616 -18.44 17.39 27.13
CA ALA A 616 -18.97 16.02 27.07
C ALA A 616 -17.93 14.88 27.09
N ALA A 617 -16.67 15.16 27.47
CA ALA A 617 -15.64 14.13 27.63
C ALA A 617 -15.67 13.48 29.03
#